data_AF-A0A8W8N703-F1
#
_entry.id   AF-A0A8W8N703-F1
#
_cell.length_a   1.000
_cell.length_b   1.000
_cell.length_c   1.000
_cell.angle_alpha   90.00
_cell.angle_beta   90.00
_cell.angle_gamma   90.00
#
_symmetry.space_group_name_H-M   'P 1'
#
loop_
_entity.id
_entity.type
_entity.pdbx_description
1 polymer ?
#
loop_
_entity_poly.entity_id
_entity_poly.type
_entity_poly.pdbx_seq_one_letter_code
_entity_poly.pdbx_strand_id
1 'polypeptide(L)' 'MAKPLTDEAKRLKQWRVPHLLVGVGTGVIRVLRSVATHNDYTYLTTLTVLNLIAEELSNRTCADDINDCLGNLV' A
#
# COMPACT_ATOMS: atom_id res chain seq x y z
N MET A 1 -1.02 -20.53 -0.62
CA MET A 1 -0.59 -20.04 -1.94
C MET A 1 -0.64 -18.51 -1.93
N ALA A 2 0.51 -17.84 -1.82
CA ALA A 2 0.63 -16.37 -1.89
C ALA A 2 1.95 -15.89 -2.56
N LYS A 3 2.81 -16.84 -2.98
CA LYS A 3 4.13 -16.58 -3.55
C LYS A 3 4.16 -15.59 -4.73
N PRO A 4 3.25 -15.67 -5.72
CA PRO A 4 3.31 -14.80 -6.89
C PRO A 4 3.16 -13.32 -6.56
N LEU A 5 2.27 -13.00 -5.62
CA LEU A 5 2.02 -11.61 -5.19
C LEU A 5 3.19 -11.02 -4.41
N THR A 6 3.83 -11.82 -3.55
CA THR A 6 4.99 -11.37 -2.78
C THR A 6 6.21 -11.13 -3.67
N ASP A 7 6.40 -11.93 -4.72
CA ASP A 7 7.55 -11.78 -5.63
C ASP A 7 7.35 -10.59 -6.58
N GLU A 8 6.15 -10.36 -7.12
CA GLU A 8 5.86 -9.15 -7.90
C GLU A 8 5.93 -7.87 -7.06
N ALA A 9 5.45 -7.92 -5.81
CA ALA A 9 5.61 -6.81 -4.87
C ALA A 9 7.07 -6.44 -4.65
N LYS A 10 7.97 -7.43 -4.53
CA LYS A 10 9.42 -7.19 -4.41
C LYS A 10 10.00 -6.54 -5.66
N ARG A 11 9.58 -6.99 -6.85
CA ARG A 11 10.03 -6.41 -8.12
C ARG A 11 9.60 -4.95 -8.20
N LEU A 12 8.34 -4.65 -7.93
CA LEU A 12 7.80 -3.29 -7.93
C LEU A 12 8.51 -2.35 -6.93
N LYS A 13 8.92 -2.85 -5.76
CA LYS A 13 9.72 -2.07 -4.79
C LYS A 13 11.07 -1.61 -5.34
N GLN A 14 11.68 -2.36 -6.27
CA GLN A 14 12.97 -2.00 -6.88
C GLN A 14 12.86 -0.76 -7.79
N TRP A 15 11.66 -0.41 -8.22
CA TRP A 15 11.41 0.69 -9.15
C TRP A 15 11.23 2.03 -8.42
N ARG A 16 11.37 2.03 -7.07
CA ARG A 16 11.15 3.19 -6.19
C ARG A 16 9.81 3.88 -6.43
N VAL A 17 8.83 3.14 -6.92
CA VAL A 17 7.46 3.64 -7.08
C VAL A 17 6.75 3.47 -5.73
N PRO A 18 6.13 4.52 -5.19
CA PRO A 18 5.26 4.40 -4.03
C PRO A 18 4.01 3.58 -4.38
N HIS A 19 3.65 2.60 -3.53
CA HIS A 19 2.48 1.75 -3.77
C HIS A 19 1.46 1.92 -2.65
N LEU A 20 0.22 2.24 -3.02
CA LEU A 20 -0.93 2.26 -2.13
C LEU A 20 -1.65 0.92 -2.17
N LEU A 21 -1.95 0.38 -0.99
CA LEU A 21 -2.61 -0.90 -0.83
C LEU A 21 -3.94 -0.72 -0.09
N VAL A 22 -5.04 -1.13 -0.72
CA VAL A 22 -6.38 -1.05 -0.12
C VAL A 22 -6.96 -2.45 0.03
N GLY A 23 -7.22 -2.83 1.28
CA GLY A 23 -7.91 -4.05 1.64
C GLY A 23 -9.37 -3.81 1.98
N VAL A 24 -10.28 -4.53 1.33
CA VAL A 24 -11.70 -4.49 1.68
C VAL A 24 -12.10 -5.80 2.36
N GLY A 25 -12.62 -5.71 3.58
CA GLY A 25 -13.00 -6.85 4.42
C GLY A 25 -11.85 -7.45 5.23
N THR A 26 -12.09 -8.57 5.90
CA THR A 26 -11.19 -9.15 6.91
C THR A 26 -10.21 -10.20 6.36
N GLY A 27 -10.51 -10.82 5.21
CA GLY A 27 -9.71 -11.91 4.63
C GLY A 27 -8.37 -11.48 4.02
N VAL A 28 -8.18 -10.19 3.76
CA VAL A 28 -7.04 -9.66 2.97
C VAL A 28 -5.86 -9.17 3.82
N ILE A 29 -6.01 -9.09 5.14
CA ILE A 29 -5.01 -8.51 6.06
C ILE A 29 -3.64 -9.20 5.94
N ARG A 30 -3.60 -10.54 5.86
CA ARG A 30 -2.33 -11.28 5.78
C ARG A 30 -1.60 -11.05 4.46
N VAL A 31 -2.34 -10.88 3.37
CA VAL A 31 -1.76 -10.65 2.04
C VAL A 31 -1.20 -9.23 1.94
N LEU A 32 -1.95 -8.24 2.41
CA LEU A 32 -1.52 -6.83 2.38
C LEU A 32 -0.23 -6.61 3.17
N ARG A 33 -0.12 -7.20 4.37
CA ARG A 33 1.13 -7.13 5.15
C ARG A 33 2.34 -7.75 4.46
N SER A 34 2.13 -8.76 3.60
CA SER A 34 3.23 -9.41 2.86
C SER A 34 3.70 -8.60 1.65
N VAL A 35 2.86 -7.69 1.16
CA VAL A 35 3.09 -6.88 -0.04
C VAL A 35 3.54 -5.47 0.34
N ALA A 36 3.01 -4.92 1.44
CA ALA A 36 3.29 -3.58 1.94
C ALA A 36 4.79 -3.32 2.07
N THR A 37 5.21 -2.16 1.58
CA THR A 37 6.56 -1.62 1.78
C THR A 37 6.59 -0.71 3.01
N HIS A 38 5.49 0.02 3.22
CA HIS A 38 5.28 0.97 4.30
C HIS A 38 3.87 0.77 4.83
N ASN A 39 3.72 0.66 6.15
CA ASN A 39 2.40 0.48 6.77
C ASN A 39 1.51 1.72 6.55
N ASP A 40 2.12 2.90 6.39
CA ASP A 40 1.43 4.18 6.25
C ASP A 40 0.67 4.33 4.92
N TYR A 41 0.91 3.42 3.95
CA TYR A 41 0.21 3.36 2.66
C TYR A 41 -0.70 2.13 2.54
N THR A 42 -1.01 1.49 3.67
CA THR A 42 -1.90 0.32 3.73
C THR A 42 -3.19 0.68 4.43
N TYR A 43 -4.31 0.59 3.71
CA TYR A 43 -5.64 0.91 4.20
C TYR A 43 -6.47 -0.36 4.32
N LEU A 44 -7.19 -0.47 5.43
CA LEU A 44 -8.18 -1.53 5.64
C LEU A 44 -9.54 -0.88 5.80
N THR A 45 -10.50 -1.34 5.03
CA THR A 45 -11.86 -0.81 5.03
C THR A 45 -12.88 -1.92 4.84
N THR A 46 -14.16 -1.57 4.93
CA THR A 46 -15.27 -2.44 4.55
C THR A 46 -15.99 -1.83 3.34
N LEU A 47 -16.73 -2.64 2.60
CA LEU A 47 -17.37 -2.19 1.36
C LEU A 47 -18.30 -0.98 1.60
N THR A 48 -18.94 -0.93 2.76
CA THR A 48 -19.87 0.13 3.19
C THR A 48 -19.21 1.47 3.51
N VAL A 49 -17.90 1.48 3.79
CA VAL A 49 -17.16 2.71 4.17
C VAL A 49 -15.94 2.96 3.27
N LEU A 50 -15.84 2.25 2.15
CA LEU A 50 -14.78 2.42 1.15
C LEU A 50 -14.79 3.84 0.55
N ASN A 51 -15.96 4.44 0.38
CA ASN A 51 -16.09 5.82 -0.11
C ASN A 51 -15.42 6.84 0.83
N LEU A 52 -15.37 6.57 2.14
CA LEU A 52 -14.79 7.49 3.13
C LEU A 52 -13.27 7.61 3.03
N ILE A 53 -12.59 6.66 2.39
CA ILE A 53 -11.14 6.71 2.21
C ILE A 53 -10.74 7.27 0.84
N ALA A 54 -11.69 7.55 -0.06
CA ALA A 54 -11.38 8.01 -1.41
C ALA A 54 -10.62 9.34 -1.44
N GLU A 55 -11.03 10.29 -0.58
CA GLU A 55 -10.38 11.61 -0.46
C GLU A 55 -8.96 11.51 0.13
N GLU A 56 -8.79 10.72 1.18
CA GLU A 56 -7.48 10.43 1.77
C GLU A 56 -6.53 9.76 0.76
N LEU A 57 -7.03 8.78 -0.01
CA LEU A 57 -6.26 8.13 -1.06
C LEU A 57 -5.84 9.14 -2.14
N SER A 58 -6.76 10.02 -2.57
CA SER A 58 -6.48 11.08 -3.55
C SER A 58 -5.38 12.01 -3.06
N ASN A 59 -5.45 12.47 -1.81
CA ASN A 59 -4.43 13.34 -1.22
C ASN A 59 -3.06 12.66 -1.16
N ARG A 60 -3.02 11.36 -0.83
CA ARG A 60 -1.79 10.57 -0.76
C ARG A 60 -1.18 10.28 -2.13
N THR A 61 -1.99 10.05 -3.16
CA THR A 61 -1.52 9.86 -4.54
C THR A 61 -1.00 11.15 -5.17
N CYS A 62 -1.56 12.30 -4.76
CA CYS A 62 -1.18 13.62 -5.28
C CYS A 62 -0.07 14.29 -4.47
N ALA A 63 0.45 13.65 -3.41
CA ALA A 63 1.56 14.20 -2.65
C ALA A 63 2.82 14.22 -3.53
N ASP A 64 3.31 15.42 -3.87
CA ASP A 64 4.52 15.64 -4.67
C ASP A 64 5.76 15.00 -4.01
N ASP A 65 5.80 14.97 -2.68
CA ASP A 65 6.73 14.18 -1.88
C ASP A 65 5.95 13.13 -1.08
N ILE A 66 5.91 11.91 -1.60
CA ILE A 66 5.69 10.75 -0.75
C ILE A 66 6.97 10.60 0.05
N ASN A 67 6.93 10.99 1.33
CA ASN A 67 7.98 10.74 2.30
C ASN A 67 8.09 9.22 2.51
N ASP A 68 8.68 8.54 1.53
CA ASP A 68 9.21 7.21 1.73
C ASP A 68 10.36 7.37 2.72
N CYS A 69 10.34 6.63 3.81
CA CYS A 69 11.49 6.63 4.72
C CYS A 69 12.67 5.87 4.09
N LEU A 70 12.75 5.76 2.75
CA LEU A 70 13.82 5.10 2.00
C LEU A 70 14.96 6.06 1.65
N GLY A 71 14.75 7.38 1.77
CA GLY A 71 15.76 8.42 1.55
C GLY A 71 16.88 8.52 2.61
N ASN A 72 16.81 7.76 3.72
CA ASN A 72 17.81 7.81 4.82
C ASN A 72 18.69 6.56 4.94
N LEU A 73 19.00 5.91 3.82
CA LEU A 73 20.11 4.96 3.73
C LEU A 73 21.22 5.58 2.87
N VAL A 74 22.14 6.27 3.58
CA VAL A 74 23.53 6.67 3.23
C VAL A 74 23.84 6.91 1.76
#